data_AF-Q1L098-F1
#
_entry.id   AF-Q1L098-F1
#
_cell.length_a   1.000
_cell.length_b   1.000
_cell.length_c   1.000
_cell.angle_alpha   90.00
_cell.angle_beta   90.00
_cell.angle_gamma   90.00
#
_symmetry.space_group_name_H-M   'P 1'
#
loop_
_entity.id
_entity.type
_entity.pdbx_description
1 polymer ?
#
loop_
_entity_poly.entity_id
_entity_poly.type
_entity_poly.pdbx_seq_one_letter_code
_entity_poly.pdbx_strand_id
1 'polypeptide(L)'
;VYNLKQLKEKPSEDDLRKAFIKCAAVETFFAWHKYKKDIEREDKEKEQKDGSYILPDNKKEPSLEPDAELNLGIIPEDFKGQMFYTFGDYRDICLGIDLGNPHDTKNISEKVASILNDGSKTISGKRDDKLINWWEKNAEVIWDGMVCALSYNTKTQEKDEELHKTLTKKEAKNNYQSVTFEGGFHGDKTAKNATTTTKLDDFAS
;
A
#
# COMPACT_ATOMS: atom_id res chain seq x y z
N VAL A 1 -4.53 9.00 6.16
CA VAL A 1 -3.91 10.32 6.49
C VAL A 1 -4.25 10.98 7.86
N TYR A 2 -5.14 10.45 8.72
CA TYR A 2 -5.56 11.13 9.95
C TYR A 2 -4.41 11.55 10.89
N ASN A 3 -3.43 10.66 11.15
CA ASN A 3 -2.31 10.98 12.05
C ASN A 3 -1.43 12.13 11.53
N LEU A 4 -1.31 12.30 10.21
CA LEU A 4 -0.59 13.42 9.60
C LEU A 4 -1.31 14.75 9.88
N LYS A 5 -2.66 14.76 9.82
CA LYS A 5 -3.47 15.94 10.19
C LYS A 5 -3.25 16.33 11.65
N GLN A 6 -3.15 15.34 12.54
CA GLN A 6 -3.04 15.52 14.01
C GLN A 6 -1.62 15.80 14.53
N LEU A 7 -0.61 15.93 13.66
CA LEU A 7 0.73 16.35 14.09
C LEU A 7 0.66 17.69 14.85
N LYS A 8 1.40 17.80 15.96
CA LYS A 8 1.49 19.03 16.78
C LYS A 8 2.09 20.20 15.99
N GLU A 9 2.08 21.41 16.55
CA GLU A 9 2.61 22.61 15.88
C GLU A 9 4.12 22.57 15.59
N LYS A 10 4.90 21.76 16.31
CA LYS A 10 6.34 21.54 16.09
C LYS A 10 6.70 20.06 16.29
N PRO A 11 6.31 19.18 15.34
CA PRO A 11 6.63 17.76 15.43
C PRO A 11 8.08 17.53 15.00
N SER A 12 8.71 16.50 15.56
CA SER A 12 10.02 16.04 15.08
C SER A 12 9.89 15.25 13.77
N GLU A 13 11.01 15.04 13.07
CA GLU A 13 11.05 14.09 11.94
C GLU A 13 10.62 12.67 12.35
N ASP A 14 10.88 12.27 13.60
CA ASP A 14 10.45 10.97 14.13
C ASP A 14 8.93 10.90 14.32
N ASP A 15 8.30 11.99 14.77
CA ASP A 15 6.84 12.08 14.86
C ASP A 15 6.20 11.99 13.47
N LEU A 16 6.79 12.67 12.47
CA LEU A 16 6.38 12.59 11.08
C LEU A 16 6.48 11.16 10.55
N ARG A 17 7.64 10.51 10.75
CA ARG A 17 7.87 9.12 10.36
C ARG A 17 6.83 8.18 10.95
N LYS A 18 6.58 8.27 12.26
CA LYS A 18 5.55 7.48 12.95
C LYS A 18 4.16 7.74 12.40
N ALA A 19 3.85 8.98 12.05
CA ALA A 19 2.55 9.34 11.47
C ALA A 19 2.35 8.72 10.08
N PHE A 20 3.38 8.72 9.22
CA PHE A 20 3.35 8.04 7.92
C PHE A 20 3.15 6.53 8.09
N ILE A 21 3.97 5.87 8.90
CA ILE A 21 3.87 4.43 9.18
C ILE A 21 2.46 4.08 9.66
N LYS A 22 1.93 4.80 10.65
CA LYS A 22 0.58 4.55 11.19
C LYS A 22 -0.52 4.79 10.16
N CYS A 23 -0.40 5.83 9.34
CA CYS A 23 -1.41 6.10 8.32
C CYS A 23 -1.44 5.00 7.25
N ALA A 24 -0.28 4.66 6.70
CA ALA A 24 -0.17 3.62 5.68
C ALA A 24 -0.63 2.25 6.23
N ALA A 25 -0.18 1.87 7.43
CA ALA A 25 -0.59 0.61 8.08
C ALA A 25 -2.10 0.52 8.31
N VAL A 26 -2.72 1.58 8.86
CA VAL A 26 -4.18 1.58 9.13
C VAL A 26 -4.97 1.54 7.82
N GLU A 27 -4.51 2.22 6.78
CA GLU A 27 -5.15 2.18 5.47
C GLU A 27 -5.07 0.78 4.86
N THR A 28 -3.90 0.13 4.91
CA THR A 28 -3.71 -1.25 4.50
C THR A 28 -4.60 -2.21 5.29
N PHE A 29 -4.73 -2.05 6.61
CA PHE A 29 -5.61 -2.87 7.45
C PHE A 29 -7.07 -2.81 7.00
N PHE A 30 -7.60 -1.60 6.77
CA PHE A 30 -8.98 -1.44 6.32
C PHE A 30 -9.18 -1.86 4.86
N ALA A 31 -8.19 -1.62 3.99
CA ALA A 31 -8.22 -2.11 2.61
C ALA A 31 -8.25 -3.65 2.59
N TRP A 32 -7.45 -4.31 3.42
CA TRP A 32 -7.45 -5.77 3.56
C TRP A 32 -8.80 -6.29 4.03
N HIS A 33 -9.37 -5.66 5.07
CA HIS A 33 -10.72 -6.00 5.53
C HIS A 33 -11.75 -5.89 4.42
N LYS A 34 -11.72 -4.79 3.67
CA LYS A 34 -12.65 -4.54 2.55
C LYS A 34 -12.46 -5.56 1.43
N TYR A 35 -11.21 -5.85 1.03
CA TYR A 35 -10.88 -6.83 0.01
C TYR A 35 -11.50 -8.20 0.32
N LYS A 36 -11.35 -8.67 1.57
CA LYS A 36 -11.98 -9.92 2.01
C LYS A 36 -13.50 -9.87 1.95
N LYS A 37 -14.11 -8.74 2.32
CA LYS A 37 -15.57 -8.56 2.25
C LYS A 37 -16.11 -8.50 0.83
N ASP A 38 -15.37 -7.91 -0.10
CA ASP A 38 -15.75 -7.88 -1.51
C ASP A 38 -15.71 -9.29 -2.12
N ILE A 39 -14.68 -10.08 -1.81
CA ILE A 39 -14.60 -11.50 -2.23
C ILE A 39 -15.75 -12.33 -1.64
N GLU A 40 -15.99 -12.24 -0.32
CA GLU A 40 -17.11 -12.93 0.34
C GLU A 40 -18.47 -12.57 -0.30
N ARG A 41 -18.64 -11.33 -0.76
CA ARG A 41 -19.86 -10.85 -1.41
C ARG A 41 -19.99 -11.40 -2.82
N GLU A 42 -18.92 -11.36 -3.61
CA GLU A 42 -18.90 -11.89 -4.97
C GLU A 42 -19.21 -13.39 -5.01
N ASP A 43 -18.70 -14.16 -4.07
CA ASP A 43 -18.94 -15.60 -4.02
C ASP A 43 -20.40 -15.92 -3.68
N LYS A 44 -21.00 -15.20 -2.72
CA LYS A 44 -22.45 -15.30 -2.45
C LYS A 44 -23.30 -14.90 -3.65
N GLU A 45 -22.92 -13.84 -4.38
CA GLU A 45 -23.63 -13.42 -5.58
C GLU A 45 -23.52 -14.45 -6.72
N LYS A 46 -22.40 -15.17 -6.84
CA LYS A 46 -22.22 -16.27 -7.80
C LYS A 46 -23.07 -17.48 -7.41
N GLU A 47 -23.05 -17.90 -6.14
CA GLU A 47 -23.87 -19.01 -5.63
C GLU A 47 -25.37 -18.77 -5.84
N GLN A 48 -25.83 -17.53 -5.68
CA GLN A 48 -27.23 -17.16 -5.93
C GLN A 48 -27.61 -17.15 -7.41
N LYS A 49 -26.65 -16.91 -8.31
CA LYS A 49 -26.85 -16.90 -9.77
C LYS A 49 -26.72 -18.29 -10.40
N ASP A 50 -25.89 -19.17 -9.83
CA ASP A 50 -25.57 -20.50 -10.36
C ASP A 50 -26.58 -21.61 -9.97
N GLY A 51 -27.79 -21.21 -9.55
CA GLY A 51 -28.96 -22.10 -9.59
C GLY A 51 -29.39 -22.51 -11.01
N SER A 52 -28.64 -22.13 -12.05
CA SER A 52 -28.92 -22.43 -13.45
C SER A 52 -27.63 -22.42 -14.32
N TYR A 53 -27.19 -23.64 -14.69
CA TYR A 53 -26.22 -24.03 -15.74
C TYR A 53 -24.70 -23.95 -15.47
N ILE A 54 -24.14 -25.10 -15.06
CA ILE A 54 -22.72 -25.45 -15.23
C ILE A 54 -22.41 -25.64 -16.73
N LEU A 55 -21.49 -24.84 -17.27
CA LEU A 55 -20.77 -25.16 -18.51
C LEU A 55 -19.42 -25.82 -18.14
N PRO A 56 -19.06 -27.01 -18.67
CA PRO A 56 -17.99 -27.84 -18.09
C PRO A 56 -16.55 -27.40 -18.38
N ASP A 57 -16.28 -26.30 -19.10
CA ASP A 57 -14.97 -26.13 -19.77
C ASP A 57 -14.15 -24.90 -19.38
N ASN A 58 -14.63 -24.07 -18.45
CA ASN A 58 -13.78 -23.06 -17.82
C ASN A 58 -13.37 -23.55 -16.44
N LYS A 59 -12.28 -24.32 -16.38
CA LYS A 59 -11.52 -24.52 -15.14
C LYS A 59 -11.01 -23.15 -14.68
N LYS A 60 -11.85 -22.42 -13.96
CA LYS A 60 -11.39 -21.31 -13.13
C LYS A 60 -10.63 -21.98 -12.00
N GLU A 61 -9.33 -21.70 -11.86
CA GLU A 61 -8.59 -22.15 -10.68
C GLU A 61 -9.39 -21.75 -9.43
N PRO A 62 -9.47 -22.62 -8.41
CA PRO A 62 -10.06 -22.21 -7.14
C PRO A 62 -9.26 -21.01 -6.66
N SER A 63 -9.88 -19.82 -6.60
CA SER A 63 -9.27 -18.72 -5.88
C SER A 63 -9.14 -19.19 -4.44
N LEU A 64 -7.90 -19.37 -3.98
CA LEU A 64 -7.62 -19.66 -2.58
C LEU A 64 -8.25 -18.55 -1.74
N GLU A 65 -8.80 -18.89 -0.57
CA GLU A 65 -9.29 -17.84 0.32
C GLU A 65 -8.15 -16.86 0.62
N PRO A 66 -8.37 -15.54 0.61
CA PRO A 66 -7.30 -14.54 0.81
C PRO A 66 -6.45 -14.78 2.07
N ASP A 67 -7.09 -15.25 3.15
CA ASP A 67 -6.39 -15.56 4.39
C ASP A 67 -5.49 -16.82 4.25
N ALA A 68 -5.84 -17.77 3.37
CA ALA A 68 -5.01 -18.95 3.10
C ALA A 68 -3.72 -18.57 2.34
N GLU A 69 -3.80 -17.70 1.33
CA GLU A 69 -2.60 -17.18 0.64
C GLU A 69 -1.69 -16.43 1.62
N LEU A 70 -2.29 -15.57 2.45
CA LEU A 70 -1.54 -14.78 3.43
C LEU A 70 -0.83 -15.67 4.46
N ASN A 71 -1.47 -16.76 4.90
CA ASN A 71 -0.87 -17.77 5.79
C ASN A 71 0.30 -18.52 5.17
N LEU A 72 0.39 -18.58 3.83
CA LEU A 72 1.55 -19.09 3.10
C LEU A 72 2.65 -18.02 2.92
N GLY A 73 2.43 -16.81 3.42
CA GLY A 73 3.31 -15.66 3.24
C GLY A 73 3.12 -14.96 1.90
N ILE A 74 2.04 -15.26 1.17
CA ILE A 74 1.77 -14.70 -0.15
C ILE A 74 0.71 -13.61 0.00
N ILE A 75 1.06 -12.38 -0.37
CA ILE A 75 0.06 -11.30 -0.50
C ILE A 75 -0.66 -11.50 -1.85
N PRO A 76 -2.00 -11.63 -1.87
CA PRO A 76 -2.76 -11.79 -3.11
C PRO A 76 -2.43 -10.70 -4.13
N GLU A 77 -2.25 -11.07 -5.40
CA GLU A 77 -1.68 -10.17 -6.41
C GLU A 77 -2.52 -8.90 -6.63
N ASP A 78 -3.84 -9.04 -6.74
CA ASP A 78 -4.77 -7.92 -6.90
C ASP A 78 -4.74 -6.96 -5.69
N PHE A 79 -4.52 -7.50 -4.50
CA PHE A 79 -4.41 -6.69 -3.28
C PHE A 79 -3.03 -6.06 -3.14
N LYS A 80 -1.97 -6.75 -3.56
CA LYS A 80 -0.60 -6.22 -3.61
C LYS A 80 -0.53 -5.00 -4.52
N GLY A 81 -1.18 -5.04 -5.69
CA GLY A 81 -1.32 -3.87 -6.55
C GLY A 81 -1.94 -2.67 -5.82
N GLN A 82 -3.02 -2.87 -5.05
CA GLN A 82 -3.63 -1.81 -4.24
C GLN A 82 -2.64 -1.24 -3.21
N MET A 83 -1.86 -2.10 -2.54
CA MET A 83 -0.83 -1.64 -1.61
C MET A 83 0.25 -0.78 -2.29
N PHE A 84 0.70 -1.14 -3.50
CA PHE A 84 1.66 -0.33 -4.25
C PHE A 84 1.10 1.07 -4.55
N TYR A 85 -0.13 1.17 -5.04
CA TYR A 85 -0.75 2.46 -5.32
C TYR A 85 -0.93 3.31 -4.05
N THR A 86 -1.41 2.73 -2.95
CA THR A 86 -1.49 3.43 -1.66
C THR A 86 -0.11 3.93 -1.21
N PHE A 87 0.94 3.11 -1.36
CA PHE A 87 2.30 3.53 -1.04
C PHE A 87 2.78 4.70 -1.91
N GLY A 88 2.45 4.68 -3.21
CA GLY A 88 2.66 5.79 -4.14
C GLY A 88 1.91 7.06 -3.74
N ASP A 89 0.66 6.96 -3.29
CA ASP A 89 -0.11 8.11 -2.80
C ASP A 89 0.57 8.75 -1.57
N TYR A 90 1.10 7.93 -0.64
CA TYR A 90 1.87 8.45 0.49
C TYR A 90 3.18 9.13 0.06
N ARG A 91 3.85 8.62 -0.99
CA ARG A 91 5.01 9.29 -1.60
C ARG A 91 4.63 10.66 -2.13
N ASP A 92 3.56 10.72 -2.91
CA ASP A 92 3.12 11.96 -3.57
C ASP A 92 2.64 12.99 -2.54
N ILE A 93 2.02 12.55 -1.43
CA ILE A 93 1.74 13.39 -0.26
C ILE A 93 3.04 13.94 0.34
N CYS A 94 4.07 13.12 0.50
CA CYS A 94 5.36 13.54 1.06
C CYS A 94 6.07 14.57 0.18
N LEU A 95 6.08 14.34 -1.13
CA LEU A 95 6.76 15.19 -2.12
C LEU A 95 5.93 16.43 -2.52
N GLY A 96 4.68 16.53 -2.07
CA GLY A 96 3.77 17.61 -2.44
C GLY A 96 3.37 17.61 -3.91
N ILE A 97 3.35 16.42 -4.52
CA ILE A 97 2.91 16.18 -5.90
C ILE A 97 1.42 15.81 -5.94
N ASP A 98 0.81 15.51 -4.77
CA ASP A 98 -0.57 15.07 -4.62
C ASP A 98 -1.56 15.89 -5.48
N LEU A 99 -2.15 15.22 -6.47
CA LEU A 99 -3.18 15.73 -7.39
C LEU A 99 -4.60 15.64 -6.80
N GLY A 100 -4.73 15.24 -5.53
CA GLY A 100 -5.99 15.04 -4.82
C GLY A 100 -6.81 16.30 -4.59
N ASN A 101 -8.14 16.11 -4.54
CA ASN A 101 -9.15 17.16 -4.39
C ASN A 101 -8.84 18.06 -3.16
N PRO A 102 -8.79 19.41 -3.29
CA PRO A 102 -8.28 20.35 -2.29
C PRO A 102 -9.07 20.46 -0.97
N HIS A 103 -9.94 19.52 -0.62
CA HIS A 103 -10.72 19.59 0.62
C HIS A 103 -10.18 18.70 1.76
N ASP A 104 -9.44 17.62 1.45
CA ASP A 104 -9.01 16.63 2.45
C ASP A 104 -7.50 16.44 2.61
N THR A 105 -6.70 16.61 1.55
CA THR A 105 -5.22 16.56 1.62
C THR A 105 -4.57 17.93 1.60
N LYS A 106 -5.37 18.99 1.37
CA LYS A 106 -4.96 20.38 1.46
C LYS A 106 -4.29 20.64 2.81
N ASN A 107 -3.11 21.25 2.75
CA ASN A 107 -2.21 21.54 3.86
C ASN A 107 -1.39 20.36 4.42
N ILE A 108 -1.64 19.09 4.07
CA ILE A 108 -0.81 17.98 4.59
C ILE A 108 0.59 18.06 4.00
N SER A 109 0.72 18.15 2.67
CA SER A 109 2.01 18.29 2.02
C SER A 109 2.74 19.57 2.42
N GLU A 110 2.01 20.67 2.62
CA GLU A 110 2.58 21.92 3.15
C GLU A 110 3.12 21.73 4.57
N LYS A 111 2.39 20.99 5.42
CA LYS A 111 2.81 20.65 6.78
C LYS A 111 4.07 19.78 6.75
N VAL A 112 4.10 18.73 5.92
CA VAL A 112 5.29 17.89 5.69
C VAL A 112 6.48 18.75 5.28
N ALA A 113 6.30 19.61 4.27
CA ALA A 113 7.34 20.50 3.79
C ALA A 113 7.85 21.44 4.90
N SER A 114 6.95 22.04 5.69
CA SER A 114 7.36 22.91 6.80
C SER A 114 8.19 22.20 7.86
N ILE A 115 7.92 20.92 8.13
CA ILE A 115 8.65 20.12 9.13
C ILE A 115 10.06 19.81 8.63
N LEU A 116 10.20 19.44 7.35
CA LEU A 116 11.47 18.99 6.78
C LEU A 116 12.37 20.14 6.30
N ASN A 117 11.79 21.31 5.99
CA ASN A 117 12.50 22.45 5.45
C ASN A 117 12.67 23.63 6.43
N ASP A 118 12.44 23.42 7.73
CA ASP A 118 12.51 24.47 8.75
C ASP A 118 11.66 25.72 8.41
N GLY A 119 10.52 25.54 7.75
CA GLY A 119 9.62 26.62 7.34
C GLY A 119 10.02 27.42 6.09
N SER A 120 11.07 27.01 5.36
CA SER A 120 11.38 27.54 4.02
C SER A 120 10.29 27.14 3.03
N LYS A 121 9.60 28.13 2.43
CA LYS A 121 8.59 27.88 1.40
C LYS A 121 9.24 27.25 0.17
N THR A 122 8.78 26.07 -0.20
CA THR A 122 9.11 25.44 -1.49
C THR A 122 8.75 26.39 -2.62
N ILE A 123 9.72 26.70 -3.48
CA ILE A 123 9.45 27.37 -4.75
C ILE A 123 8.83 26.30 -5.65
N SER A 124 7.52 26.47 -5.92
CA SER A 124 6.74 25.68 -6.87
C SER A 124 7.58 25.28 -8.09
N GLY A 125 7.83 23.98 -8.26
CA GLY A 125 8.38 23.41 -9.50
C GLY A 125 9.79 22.82 -9.45
N LYS A 126 10.52 22.87 -8.32
CA LYS A 126 11.75 22.08 -8.13
C LYS A 126 11.50 20.94 -7.15
N ARG A 127 11.93 19.73 -7.55
CA ARG A 127 12.05 18.56 -6.67
C ARG A 127 12.91 18.99 -5.48
N ASP A 128 12.36 18.90 -4.27
CA ASP A 128 13.08 19.28 -3.06
C ASP A 128 13.88 18.08 -2.54
N ASP A 129 15.21 18.17 -2.64
CA ASP A 129 16.12 17.09 -2.23
C ASP A 129 15.88 16.66 -0.78
N LYS A 130 15.44 17.55 0.13
CA LYS A 130 15.14 17.17 1.51
C LYS A 130 13.93 16.26 1.61
N LEU A 131 12.87 16.54 0.86
CA LEU A 131 11.65 15.70 0.84
C LEU A 131 11.94 14.34 0.21
N ILE A 132 12.71 14.32 -0.89
CA ILE A 132 13.14 13.09 -1.57
C ILE A 132 14.00 12.26 -0.63
N ASN A 133 15.06 12.85 -0.05
CA ASN A 133 15.96 12.14 0.86
C ASN A 133 15.22 11.60 2.09
N TRP A 134 14.24 12.36 2.60
CA TRP A 134 13.42 11.89 3.71
C TRP A 134 12.54 10.71 3.30
N TRP A 135 11.90 10.77 2.14
CA TRP A 135 11.11 9.66 1.61
C TRP A 135 11.98 8.41 1.41
N GLU A 136 13.08 8.52 0.66
CA GLU A 136 14.00 7.40 0.38
C GLU A 136 14.52 6.74 1.66
N LYS A 137 14.82 7.54 2.70
CA LYS A 137 15.28 7.04 4.00
C LYS A 137 14.19 6.29 4.79
N ASN A 138 12.92 6.57 4.55
CA ASN A 138 11.80 6.04 5.34
C ASN A 138 10.84 5.14 4.55
N ALA A 139 10.98 5.04 3.23
CA ALA A 139 10.12 4.26 2.34
C ALA A 139 10.02 2.79 2.79
N GLU A 140 11.16 2.17 3.09
CA GLU A 140 11.24 0.79 3.59
C GLU A 140 10.43 0.60 4.87
N VAL A 141 10.64 1.44 5.90
CA VAL A 141 9.93 1.27 7.18
C VAL A 141 8.44 1.61 7.10
N ILE A 142 8.03 2.44 6.14
CA ILE A 142 6.61 2.69 5.85
C ILE A 142 5.98 1.44 5.22
N TRP A 143 6.65 0.83 4.25
CA TRP A 143 6.21 -0.43 3.64
C TRP A 143 6.14 -1.58 4.65
N ASP A 144 7.15 -1.72 5.51
CA ASP A 144 7.15 -2.69 6.60
C ASP A 144 5.94 -2.51 7.52
N GLY A 145 5.54 -1.25 7.77
CA GLY A 145 4.31 -0.93 8.49
C GLY A 145 3.04 -1.45 7.80
N MET A 146 2.97 -1.32 6.47
CA MET A 146 1.88 -1.84 5.65
C MET A 146 1.82 -3.37 5.69
N VAL A 147 2.96 -4.05 5.51
CA VAL A 147 3.04 -5.52 5.62
C VAL A 147 2.68 -6.00 7.03
N CYS A 148 3.17 -5.32 8.06
CA CYS A 148 2.83 -5.63 9.45
C CYS A 148 1.32 -5.51 9.71
N ALA A 149 0.62 -4.57 9.08
CA ALA A 149 -0.83 -4.42 9.22
C ALA A 149 -1.62 -5.65 8.75
N LEU A 150 -1.09 -6.42 7.79
CA LEU A 150 -1.72 -7.65 7.32
C LEU A 150 -1.69 -8.78 8.34
N SER A 151 -0.77 -8.71 9.32
CA SER A 151 -0.73 -9.67 10.43
C SER A 151 -1.79 -9.43 11.50
N TYR A 152 -2.60 -8.38 11.38
CA TYR A 152 -3.69 -8.11 12.34
C TYR A 152 -4.99 -8.74 11.88
N ASN A 153 -5.66 -9.40 12.83
CA ASN A 153 -7.00 -9.90 12.60
C ASN A 153 -7.98 -8.73 12.42
N THR A 154 -8.67 -8.70 11.27
CA THR A 154 -9.57 -7.57 10.95
C THR A 154 -10.84 -7.49 11.81
N LYS A 155 -11.12 -8.53 12.62
CA LYS A 155 -12.28 -8.58 13.54
C LYS A 155 -11.85 -8.31 14.98
N THR A 156 -10.85 -9.03 15.49
CA THR A 156 -10.41 -8.91 16.89
C THR A 156 -9.40 -7.80 17.09
N GLN A 157 -8.77 -7.30 16.02
CA GLN A 157 -7.68 -6.32 16.05
C GLN A 157 -6.45 -6.81 16.82
N GLU A 158 -6.34 -8.12 17.02
CA GLU A 158 -5.18 -8.76 17.64
C GLU A 158 -4.15 -9.10 16.57
N LYS A 159 -2.88 -8.95 16.93
CA LYS A 159 -1.76 -9.29 16.07
C LYS A 159 -1.51 -10.79 16.11
N ASP A 160 -1.41 -11.41 14.94
CA ASP A 160 -0.93 -12.77 14.75
C ASP A 160 0.59 -12.75 14.54
N GLU A 161 1.34 -13.17 15.56
CA GLU A 161 2.80 -13.20 15.53
C GLU A 161 3.36 -14.26 14.59
N GLU A 162 2.64 -15.36 14.33
CA GLU A 162 3.10 -16.39 13.38
C GLU A 162 2.93 -15.91 11.95
N LEU A 163 1.78 -15.32 11.64
CA LEU A 163 1.54 -14.70 10.34
C LEU A 163 2.53 -13.56 10.07
N HIS A 164 2.78 -12.70 11.05
CA HIS A 164 3.79 -11.64 10.95
C HIS A 164 5.17 -12.20 10.58
N LYS A 165 5.63 -13.25 11.29
CA LYS A 165 6.90 -13.92 10.98
C LYS A 165 6.90 -14.51 9.57
N THR A 166 5.79 -15.11 9.15
CA THR A 166 5.68 -15.72 7.83
C THR A 166 5.74 -14.67 6.71
N LEU A 167 5.05 -13.53 6.87
CA LEU A 167 5.06 -12.44 5.89
C LEU A 167 6.42 -11.74 5.78
N THR A 168 7.19 -11.69 6.87
CA THR A 168 8.48 -10.97 6.95
C THR A 168 9.70 -11.87 6.67
N LYS A 169 9.50 -13.17 6.48
CA LYS A 169 10.57 -14.09 6.04
C LYS A 169 11.09 -13.68 4.66
N LYS A 170 12.39 -13.90 4.43
CA LYS A 170 13.06 -13.55 3.17
C LYS A 170 12.44 -14.28 1.97
N GLU A 171 12.01 -15.53 2.18
CA GLU A 171 11.41 -16.39 1.17
C GLU A 171 10.04 -15.90 0.70
N ALA A 172 9.31 -15.18 1.56
CA ALA A 172 8.00 -14.60 1.24
C ALA A 172 8.09 -13.45 0.23
N LYS A 173 9.29 -12.87 0.05
CA LYS A 173 9.58 -11.77 -0.89
C LYS A 173 8.70 -10.52 -0.72
N ASN A 174 8.04 -10.34 0.42
CA ASN A 174 7.21 -9.16 0.70
C ASN A 174 8.01 -7.94 1.21
N ASN A 175 9.33 -8.05 1.40
CA ASN A 175 10.13 -6.91 1.85
C ASN A 175 10.29 -5.87 0.74
N TYR A 176 10.61 -4.64 1.14
CA TYR A 176 10.72 -3.49 0.28
C TYR A 176 11.66 -3.72 -0.93
N GLN A 177 12.79 -4.40 -0.73
CA GLN A 177 13.81 -4.59 -1.76
C GLN A 177 13.52 -5.72 -2.72
N SER A 178 12.55 -6.61 -2.44
CA SER A 178 12.26 -7.77 -3.29
C SER A 178 10.84 -7.82 -3.83
N VAL A 179 9.91 -7.08 -3.23
CA VAL A 179 8.50 -7.16 -3.61
C VAL A 179 8.26 -6.54 -4.98
N THR A 180 7.49 -7.27 -5.78
CA THR A 180 7.09 -6.88 -7.12
C THR A 180 5.60 -7.14 -7.30
N PHE A 181 4.97 -6.42 -8.22
CA PHE A 181 3.61 -6.74 -8.67
C PHE A 181 3.52 -6.72 -10.20
N GLU A 182 2.52 -7.42 -10.73
CA GLU A 182 2.16 -7.41 -12.14
C GLU A 182 1.32 -6.15 -12.46
N GLY A 183 1.95 -5.15 -13.08
CA GLY A 183 1.36 -3.86 -13.41
C GLY A 183 2.39 -2.73 -13.37
N GLY A 184 1.99 -1.48 -13.66
CA GLY A 184 2.83 -0.29 -13.52
C GLY A 184 3.04 0.54 -14.80
N PHE A 185 3.79 1.64 -14.67
CA PHE A 185 3.91 2.71 -15.68
C PHE A 185 5.03 2.51 -16.72
N HIS A 186 5.75 1.38 -16.72
CA HIS A 186 6.75 1.13 -17.75
C HIS A 186 6.10 0.84 -19.09
N GLY A 187 5.93 1.93 -19.84
CA GLY A 187 5.55 1.93 -21.24
C GLY A 187 6.71 1.44 -22.10
N ASP A 188 6.83 0.13 -22.24
CA ASP A 188 7.36 -0.44 -23.46
C ASP A 188 6.23 -1.18 -24.18
N LYS A 189 5.54 -0.45 -25.07
CA LYS A 189 4.39 -0.93 -25.87
C LYS A 189 4.83 -1.88 -27.00
N THR A 190 5.93 -2.59 -26.86
CA THR A 190 6.56 -3.36 -27.95
C THR A 190 6.36 -4.87 -27.87
N ALA A 191 5.79 -5.41 -26.78
CA ALA A 191 5.42 -6.82 -26.69
C ALA A 191 3.92 -6.98 -26.37
N LYS A 192 3.13 -7.50 -27.31
CA LYS A 192 1.68 -7.70 -27.18
C LYS A 192 1.25 -8.67 -26.07
N ASN A 193 2.18 -9.29 -25.34
CA ASN A 193 1.93 -10.26 -24.27
C ASN A 193 2.96 -10.18 -23.11
N ALA A 194 3.69 -9.07 -22.93
CA ALA A 194 4.60 -8.94 -21.80
C ALA A 194 3.84 -8.45 -20.56
N THR A 195 3.73 -9.30 -19.54
CA THR A 195 3.32 -8.86 -18.20
C THR A 195 4.41 -7.96 -17.65
N THR A 196 4.11 -6.67 -17.47
CA THR A 196 5.06 -5.73 -16.85
C THR A 196 5.13 -6.04 -15.36
N THR A 197 6.26 -6.53 -14.88
CA THR A 197 6.52 -6.66 -13.45
C THR A 197 7.22 -5.40 -12.95
N THR A 198 6.65 -4.73 -11.94
CA THR A 198 7.24 -3.52 -11.35
C THR A 198 7.70 -3.82 -9.93
N LYS A 199 8.93 -3.40 -9.62
CA LYS A 199 9.52 -3.50 -8.28
C LYS A 199 9.16 -2.28 -7.44
N LEU A 200 8.99 -2.46 -6.13
CA LEU A 200 8.49 -1.38 -5.26
C LEU A 200 9.46 -0.21 -5.13
N ASP A 201 10.77 -0.47 -5.07
CA ASP A 201 11.78 0.59 -5.03
C ASP A 201 11.76 1.41 -6.32
N ASP A 202 11.65 0.77 -7.49
CA ASP A 202 11.51 1.47 -8.77
C ASP A 202 10.20 2.27 -8.86
N PHE A 203 9.10 1.71 -8.35
CA PHE A 203 7.80 2.39 -8.32
C PHE A 203 7.79 3.63 -7.42
N ALA A 204 8.56 3.59 -6.33
CA ALA A 204 8.56 4.61 -5.29
C ALA A 204 9.77 5.56 -5.35
N SER A 205 10.67 5.38 -6.32
CA SER A 205 11.77 6.30 -6.63
C SER A 205 11.26 7.51 -7.40
#